data_AF-A0A0G0A1E9-F1
#
_entry.id   AF-A0A0G0A1E9-F1
#
_cell.length_a   1.000
_cell.length_b   1.000
_cell.length_c   1.000
_cell.angle_alpha   90.00
_cell.angle_beta   90.00
_cell.angle_gamma   90.00
#
_symmetry.space_group_name_H-M   'P 1'
#
loop_
_entity.id
_entity.type
_entity.pdbx_description
1 polymer ?
#
loop_
_entity_poly.entity_id
_entity_poly.type
_entity_poly.pdbx_seq_one_letter_code
_entity_poly.pdbx_strand_id
1 'polypeptide(L)'
;MNHKINITTETDKTVENNSDKLSNLSWILKFIGKSLLILIVLLVLKTLDFSWIKGEVVGYKKMCIDWSNHDDCLLYTAVNTKETFKVYASNQTVFELSEYGTDKYTKCTVVDNKNWECTYDDESARFGFARGKYFYRGIESDYSLIYKAVQEYVGLSRFEWLIQKNIDSGCIPIDPLCYLLQ
;
A
#
# COMPACT_ATOMS: atom_id res chain seq x y z
N MET A 1 -65.25 58.94 -16.27
CA MET A 1 -65.12 57.48 -16.43
C MET A 1 -63.73 57.10 -15.94
N ASN A 2 -63.62 56.50 -14.75
CA ASN A 2 -62.35 56.12 -14.13
C ASN A 2 -62.13 54.61 -14.33
N HIS A 3 -61.13 54.25 -15.14
CA HIS A 3 -60.67 52.88 -15.25
C HIS A 3 -59.68 52.59 -14.11
N LYS A 4 -60.12 51.82 -13.12
CA LYS A 4 -59.22 51.15 -12.17
C LYS A 4 -58.63 49.93 -12.86
N ILE A 5 -57.31 49.92 -13.04
CA ILE A 5 -56.55 48.76 -13.50
C ILE A 5 -56.16 47.96 -12.25
N ASN A 6 -56.73 46.77 -12.08
CA ASN A 6 -56.30 45.80 -11.09
C ASN A 6 -55.11 45.02 -11.66
N ILE A 7 -53.91 45.29 -11.15
CA ILE A 7 -52.72 44.48 -11.41
C ILE A 7 -52.66 43.45 -10.28
N THR A 8 -53.15 42.24 -10.54
CA THR A 8 -52.96 41.10 -9.64
C THR A 8 -51.54 40.56 -9.79
N THR A 9 -50.84 40.55 -8.68
CA THR A 9 -49.47 40.05 -8.45
C THR A 9 -49.36 38.55 -8.74
N GLU A 10 -48.76 38.20 -9.88
CA GLU A 10 -48.42 36.83 -10.30
C GLU A 10 -46.98 36.44 -9.92
N THR A 11 -46.32 37.24 -9.07
CA THR A 11 -44.90 37.08 -8.71
C THR A 11 -44.63 36.14 -7.53
N ASP A 12 -45.63 35.72 -6.77
CA ASP A 12 -45.40 34.93 -5.54
C ASP A 12 -45.11 33.44 -5.77
N LYS A 13 -45.75 32.81 -6.78
CA LYS A 13 -45.64 31.35 -6.98
C LYS A 13 -44.27 30.90 -7.48
N THR A 14 -43.52 31.79 -8.11
CA THR A 14 -42.20 31.50 -8.68
C THR A 14 -41.08 31.57 -7.63
N VAL A 15 -41.31 32.30 -6.53
CA VAL A 15 -40.32 32.48 -5.46
C VAL A 15 -40.33 31.28 -4.50
N GLU A 16 -41.50 30.76 -4.12
CA GLU A 16 -41.60 29.54 -3.29
C GLU A 16 -40.94 28.33 -3.97
N ASN A 17 -41.16 28.15 -5.27
CA ASN A 17 -40.65 26.99 -6.02
C ASN A 17 -39.12 26.95 -6.17
N ASN A 18 -38.44 28.09 -5.97
CA ASN A 18 -36.97 28.17 -6.01
C ASN A 18 -36.33 27.98 -4.64
N SER A 19 -37.03 28.34 -3.55
CA SER A 19 -36.59 28.11 -2.17
C SER A 19 -36.46 26.62 -1.86
N ASP A 20 -37.45 25.82 -2.29
CA ASP A 20 -37.46 24.37 -2.06
C ASP A 20 -36.41 23.62 -2.88
N LYS A 21 -35.99 24.17 -4.03
CA LYS A 21 -34.88 23.62 -4.82
C LYS A 21 -33.52 23.88 -4.17
N LEU A 22 -33.33 25.06 -3.60
CA LEU A 22 -32.07 25.44 -2.92
C LEU A 22 -31.86 24.66 -1.62
N SER A 23 -32.92 24.41 -0.85
CA SER A 23 -32.85 23.62 0.39
C SER A 23 -32.46 22.16 0.12
N ASN A 24 -33.05 21.55 -0.92
CA ASN A 24 -32.72 20.19 -1.36
C ASN A 24 -31.28 20.06 -1.88
N LEU A 25 -30.76 21.07 -2.59
CA LEU A 25 -29.37 21.07 -3.09
C LEU A 25 -28.34 21.11 -1.96
N SER A 26 -28.61 21.90 -0.90
CA SER A 26 -27.75 21.99 0.29
C SER A 26 -27.64 20.66 1.04
N TRP A 27 -28.75 19.94 1.17
CA TRP A 27 -28.76 18.63 1.82
C TRP A 27 -27.99 17.57 1.01
N ILE A 28 -28.17 17.54 -0.31
CA ILE A 28 -27.44 16.64 -1.22
C ILE A 28 -25.92 16.88 -1.15
N LEU A 29 -25.47 18.14 -1.18
CA LEU A 29 -24.05 18.47 -1.08
C LEU A 29 -23.43 18.00 0.25
N LYS A 30 -24.16 18.14 1.36
CA LYS A 30 -23.72 17.62 2.68
C LYS A 30 -23.65 16.09 2.69
N PHE A 31 -24.58 15.42 2.00
CA PHE A 31 -24.60 13.96 1.90
C PHE A 31 -23.44 13.45 1.05
N ILE A 32 -23.23 14.03 -0.13
CA ILE A 32 -22.10 13.70 -1.02
C ILE A 32 -20.77 13.95 -0.31
N GLY A 33 -20.62 15.09 0.38
CA GLY A 33 -19.40 15.41 1.13
C GLY A 33 -19.08 14.38 2.22
N LYS A 34 -20.09 13.93 2.98
CA LYS A 34 -19.92 12.87 3.99
C LYS A 34 -19.58 11.52 3.36
N SER A 35 -20.28 11.13 2.28
CA SER A 35 -20.00 9.88 1.58
C SER A 35 -18.59 9.85 0.99
N LEU A 36 -18.14 10.96 0.39
CA LEU A 36 -16.77 11.08 -0.13
C LEU A 36 -15.72 10.99 0.97
N LEU A 37 -15.96 11.65 2.11
CA LEU A 37 -15.08 11.57 3.28
C LEU A 37 -14.95 10.13 3.78
N ILE A 38 -16.07 9.40 3.91
CA ILE A 38 -16.08 7.99 4.33
C ILE A 38 -15.27 7.14 3.35
N LEU A 39 -15.44 7.36 2.04
CA LEU A 39 -14.69 6.62 1.01
C LEU A 39 -13.18 6.87 1.11
N ILE A 40 -12.77 8.13 1.33
CA ILE A 40 -11.35 8.49 1.53
C ILE A 40 -10.80 7.80 2.78
N VAL A 41 -11.54 7.81 3.90
CA VAL A 41 -11.11 7.14 5.13
C VAL A 41 -10.94 5.63 4.91
N LEU A 42 -11.89 4.98 4.24
CA LEU A 42 -11.78 3.55 3.91
C LEU A 42 -10.55 3.27 3.02
N LEU A 43 -10.25 4.15 2.08
CA LEU A 43 -9.10 4.03 1.20
C LEU A 43 -7.78 4.16 1.97
N VAL A 44 -7.68 5.11 2.90
CA VAL A 44 -6.53 5.25 3.80
C VAL A 44 -6.39 4.02 4.72
N LEU A 45 -7.49 3.52 5.28
CA LEU A 45 -7.45 2.31 6.12
C LEU A 45 -6.99 1.07 5.33
N LYS A 46 -7.35 0.97 4.04
CA LYS A 46 -6.88 -0.11 3.16
C LYS A 46 -5.39 -0.02 2.80
N THR A 47 -4.78 1.17 2.81
CA THR A 47 -3.35 1.32 2.49
C THR A 47 -2.45 1.17 3.71
N LEU A 48 -2.97 1.44 4.91
CA LEU A 48 -2.23 1.26 6.15
C LEU A 48 -2.05 -0.22 6.49
N ASP A 49 -0.81 -0.59 6.81
CA ASP A 49 -0.54 -1.84 7.48
C ASP A 49 -0.80 -1.70 8.97
N PHE A 50 -1.66 -2.55 9.52
CA PHE A 50 -1.94 -2.60 10.95
C PHE A 50 -1.03 -3.60 11.68
N SER A 51 -0.08 -4.22 10.97
CA SER A 51 0.88 -5.16 11.57
C SER A 51 1.68 -4.52 12.72
N TRP A 52 1.91 -3.20 12.71
CA TRP A 52 2.52 -2.49 13.84
C TRP A 52 1.73 -2.62 15.15
N ILE A 53 0.40 -2.75 15.11
CA ILE A 53 -0.44 -2.95 16.31
C ILE A 53 -0.18 -4.32 16.93
N LYS A 54 0.16 -5.32 16.11
CA LYS A 54 0.50 -6.68 16.56
C LYS A 54 1.98 -6.85 16.92
N GLY A 55 2.79 -5.79 16.78
CA GLY A 55 4.24 -5.86 16.91
C GLY A 55 4.91 -6.67 15.79
N GLU A 56 4.22 -6.82 14.65
CA GLU A 56 4.68 -7.56 13.48
C GLU A 56 5.23 -6.60 12.43
N VAL A 57 6.23 -7.06 11.67
CA VAL A 57 6.83 -6.32 10.56
C VAL A 57 6.62 -7.12 9.28
N VAL A 58 6.09 -6.49 8.24
CA VAL A 58 5.81 -7.15 6.97
C VAL A 58 6.82 -6.72 5.92
N GLY A 59 7.52 -7.70 5.34
CA GLY A 59 8.45 -7.54 4.24
C GLY A 59 7.71 -7.63 2.91
N TYR A 60 7.78 -6.54 2.14
CA TYR A 60 7.29 -6.47 0.77
C TYR A 60 8.48 -6.50 -0.18
N LYS A 61 8.40 -7.35 -1.21
CA LYS A 61 9.49 -7.54 -2.17
C LYS A 61 9.00 -7.28 -3.59
N LYS A 62 9.92 -6.84 -4.44
CA LYS A 62 9.83 -6.97 -5.90
C LYS A 62 11.02 -7.76 -6.41
N MET A 63 10.83 -8.53 -7.47
CA MET A 63 11.89 -9.28 -8.14
C MET A 63 12.20 -8.66 -9.50
N CYS A 64 13.48 -8.69 -9.89
CA CYS A 64 13.89 -8.32 -11.24
C CYS A 64 13.51 -9.42 -12.25
N ILE A 65 12.88 -9.03 -13.37
CA ILE A 65 12.49 -9.93 -14.46
C ILE A 65 13.46 -9.83 -15.64
N ASP A 66 14.01 -8.63 -15.89
CA ASP A 66 14.86 -8.37 -17.06
C ASP A 66 16.19 -7.73 -16.67
N TRP A 67 17.26 -8.51 -16.87
CA TRP A 67 18.65 -8.12 -16.69
C TRP A 67 19.25 -7.81 -18.07
N SER A 68 18.90 -6.67 -18.65
CA SER A 68 19.28 -6.41 -20.05
C SER A 68 20.75 -6.04 -20.24
N ASN A 69 21.45 -5.57 -19.20
CA ASN A 69 22.90 -5.31 -19.23
C ASN A 69 23.46 -5.23 -17.81
N HIS A 70 23.92 -6.37 -17.30
CA HIS A 70 24.82 -6.67 -16.17
C HIS A 70 24.91 -5.85 -14.87
N ASP A 71 24.35 -4.66 -14.74
CA ASP A 71 24.39 -3.86 -13.50
C ASP A 71 23.05 -3.18 -13.14
N ASP A 72 22.11 -3.03 -14.09
CA ASP A 72 20.82 -2.39 -13.83
C ASP A 72 19.62 -3.27 -14.26
N CYS A 73 18.66 -3.43 -13.35
CA CYS A 73 17.39 -4.10 -13.63
C CYS A 73 16.42 -3.13 -14.33
N LEU A 74 15.99 -3.47 -15.55
CA LEU A 74 15.06 -2.63 -16.31
C LEU A 74 13.59 -2.85 -15.93
N LEU A 75 13.26 -4.06 -15.47
CA LEU A 75 11.88 -4.46 -15.21
C LEU A 75 11.76 -5.22 -13.90
N TYR A 76 10.86 -4.74 -13.04
CA TYR A 76 10.52 -5.39 -11.79
C TYR A 76 9.07 -5.88 -11.80
N THR A 77 8.78 -6.90 -11.00
CA THR A 77 7.42 -7.30 -10.62
C THR A 77 7.32 -7.47 -9.11
N ALA A 78 6.17 -7.07 -8.56
CA ALA A 78 5.80 -7.31 -7.18
C ALA A 78 5.71 -8.82 -6.90
N VAL A 79 6.40 -9.26 -5.87
CA VAL A 79 6.25 -10.63 -5.37
C VAL A 79 4.94 -10.69 -4.58
N ASN A 80 4.03 -11.58 -4.97
CA ASN A 80 2.72 -11.70 -4.33
C ASN A 80 2.80 -12.23 -2.89
N THR A 81 3.84 -12.98 -2.56
CA THR A 81 4.10 -13.44 -1.20
C THR A 81 4.66 -12.31 -0.36
N LYS A 82 4.01 -12.07 0.79
CA LYS A 82 4.49 -11.17 1.84
C LYS A 82 5.14 -12.03 2.92
N GLU A 83 6.20 -11.53 3.53
CA GLU A 83 6.83 -12.19 4.67
C GLU A 83 6.49 -11.42 5.93
N THR A 84 6.07 -12.10 6.99
CA THR A 84 5.70 -11.45 8.25
C THR A 84 6.66 -11.88 9.34
N PHE A 85 7.18 -10.92 10.11
CA PHE A 85 8.20 -11.18 11.11
C PHE A 85 7.78 -10.67 12.48
N LYS A 86 8.16 -11.40 13.53
CA LYS A 86 8.21 -10.92 14.92
C LYS A 86 9.65 -10.77 15.35
N VAL A 87 10.02 -9.56 15.75
CA VAL A 87 11.40 -9.17 16.03
C VAL A 87 11.54 -8.93 17.53
N TYR A 88 12.46 -9.65 18.16
CA TYR A 88 12.74 -9.56 19.59
C TYR A 88 14.17 -9.06 19.79
N ALA A 89 14.32 -7.75 20.02
CA ALA A 89 15.63 -7.11 20.22
C ALA A 89 16.32 -7.59 21.51
N SER A 90 15.56 -7.94 22.54
CA SER A 90 16.08 -8.35 23.85
C SER A 90 16.93 -9.62 23.80
N ASN A 91 16.64 -10.53 22.87
CA ASN A 91 17.34 -11.80 22.71
C ASN A 91 17.87 -12.00 21.29
N GLN A 92 17.97 -10.93 20.50
CA GLN A 92 18.50 -10.95 19.13
C GLN A 92 17.86 -12.05 18.27
N THR A 93 16.55 -12.26 18.41
CA THR A 93 15.82 -13.34 17.73
C THR A 93 14.76 -12.77 16.80
N VAL A 94 14.59 -13.39 15.64
CA VAL A 94 13.52 -13.08 14.69
C VAL A 94 12.73 -14.35 14.38
N PHE A 95 11.41 -14.23 14.35
CA PHE A 95 10.51 -15.30 13.92
C PHE A 95 9.85 -14.90 12.62
N GLU A 96 9.93 -15.73 11.60
CA GLU A 96 9.13 -15.60 10.38
C GLU A 96 7.84 -16.37 10.54
N LEU A 97 6.72 -15.69 10.28
CA LEU A 97 5.38 -16.22 10.37
C LEU A 97 4.89 -16.53 8.95
N SER A 98 4.71 -17.81 8.65
CA SER A 98 4.13 -18.27 7.39
C SER A 98 2.87 -19.10 7.64
N GLU A 99 2.10 -19.38 6.59
CA GLU A 99 0.95 -20.28 6.67
C GLU A 99 1.36 -21.74 6.99
N TYR A 100 2.62 -22.08 6.72
CA TYR A 100 3.17 -23.43 6.88
C TYR A 100 3.88 -23.64 8.21
N GLY A 101 4.14 -22.58 8.98
CA GLY A 101 4.84 -22.69 10.24
C GLY A 101 5.46 -21.39 10.72
N THR A 102 6.27 -21.51 11.77
CA THR A 102 7.05 -20.40 12.30
C THR A 102 8.51 -20.81 12.32
N ASP A 103 9.33 -20.12 11.53
CA ASP A 103 10.77 -20.32 11.49
C ASP A 103 11.44 -19.35 12.48
N LYS A 104 12.40 -19.86 13.25
CA LYS A 104 13.12 -19.08 14.26
C LYS A 104 14.56 -18.87 13.81
N TYR A 105 14.96 -17.61 13.68
CA TYR A 105 16.30 -17.19 13.35
C TYR A 105 17.01 -16.64 14.59
N THR A 106 18.19 -17.19 14.87
CA THR A 106 19.00 -16.81 16.05
C THR A 106 20.32 -16.15 15.68
N LYS A 107 20.80 -16.32 14.44
CA LYS A 107 21.96 -15.60 13.89
C LYS A 107 21.53 -14.21 13.38
N CYS A 108 21.07 -13.36 14.29
CA CYS A 108 20.56 -12.02 13.94
C CYS A 108 21.28 -10.89 14.68
N THR A 109 21.37 -9.74 14.03
CA THR A 109 21.69 -8.44 14.62
C THR A 109 20.43 -7.59 14.61
N VAL A 110 19.89 -7.28 15.78
CA VAL A 110 18.61 -6.58 15.95
C VAL A 110 18.82 -5.30 16.75
N VAL A 111 18.61 -4.16 16.11
CA VAL A 111 18.57 -2.85 16.78
C VAL A 111 17.14 -2.52 17.19
N ASP A 112 16.22 -2.59 16.23
CA ASP A 112 14.79 -2.37 16.42
C ASP A 112 13.99 -3.13 15.33
N ASN A 113 12.69 -2.91 15.26
CA ASN A 113 11.81 -3.56 14.27
C ASN A 113 12.02 -3.06 12.82
N LYS A 114 12.72 -1.95 12.61
CA LYS A 114 13.01 -1.34 11.30
C LYS A 114 14.46 -1.52 10.87
N ASN A 115 15.33 -1.95 11.78
CA ASN A 115 16.77 -2.07 11.63
C ASN A 115 17.22 -3.38 12.28
N TRP A 116 17.19 -4.44 11.51
CA TRP A 116 17.66 -5.76 11.92
C TRP A 116 18.07 -6.57 10.70
N GLU A 117 18.90 -7.57 10.93
CA GLU A 117 19.35 -8.50 9.89
C GLU A 117 19.57 -9.88 10.49
N CYS A 118 19.22 -10.92 9.75
CA CYS A 118 19.51 -12.30 10.07
C CYS A 118 20.31 -12.95 8.94
N THR A 119 21.14 -13.92 9.31
CA THR A 119 21.82 -14.83 8.37
C THR A 119 21.20 -16.21 8.49
N TYR A 120 20.97 -16.90 7.38
CA TYR A 120 20.53 -18.30 7.44
C TYR A 120 21.57 -19.18 8.12
N ASP A 121 21.12 -20.30 8.70
CA ASP A 121 22.02 -21.21 9.42
C ASP A 121 23.10 -21.81 8.52
N ASP A 122 22.78 -22.03 7.24
CA ASP A 122 23.67 -22.51 6.18
C ASP A 122 24.52 -21.40 5.55
N GLU A 123 24.39 -20.15 6.01
CA GLU A 123 25.11 -18.98 5.53
C GLU A 123 24.92 -18.70 4.03
N SER A 124 23.81 -19.20 3.45
CA SER A 124 23.47 -19.01 2.04
C SER A 124 23.04 -17.57 1.71
N ALA A 125 22.40 -16.89 2.66
CA ALA A 125 21.87 -15.55 2.47
C ALA A 125 21.72 -14.77 3.78
N ARG A 126 21.58 -13.46 3.62
CA ARG A 126 21.24 -12.49 4.66
C ARG A 126 19.93 -11.80 4.27
N PHE A 127 19.09 -11.54 5.26
CA PHE A 127 17.83 -10.84 5.05
C PHE A 127 17.47 -10.01 6.28
N GLY A 128 16.59 -9.03 6.11
CA GLY A 128 16.13 -8.23 7.24
C GLY A 128 15.53 -6.91 6.83
N PHE A 129 15.63 -5.92 7.70
CA PHE A 129 15.16 -4.56 7.46
C PHE A 129 16.27 -3.55 7.71
N ALA A 130 16.45 -2.64 6.75
CA ALA A 130 17.31 -1.48 6.90
C ALA A 130 16.48 -0.22 6.67
N ARG A 131 16.43 0.68 7.66
CA ARG A 131 15.63 1.91 7.61
C ARG A 131 14.16 1.66 7.25
N GLY A 132 13.60 0.55 7.74
CA GLY A 132 12.21 0.14 7.52
C GLY A 132 11.92 -0.45 6.15
N LYS A 133 12.95 -0.71 5.33
CA LYS A 133 12.81 -1.43 4.06
C LYS A 133 13.37 -2.84 4.19
N TYR A 134 12.58 -3.81 3.76
CA TYR A 134 13.02 -5.20 3.73
C TYR A 134 14.21 -5.37 2.78
N PHE A 135 15.06 -6.37 2.97
CA PHE A 135 16.02 -6.79 1.98
C PHE A 135 16.29 -8.28 2.10
N TYR A 136 16.72 -8.86 0.99
CA TYR A 136 17.27 -10.20 0.91
C TYR A 136 18.49 -10.15 0.00
N ARG A 137 19.59 -10.76 0.45
CA ARG A 137 20.86 -10.80 -0.27
C ARG A 137 21.47 -12.19 -0.13
N GLY A 138 21.63 -12.90 -1.25
CA GLY A 138 22.47 -14.10 -1.27
C GLY A 138 23.91 -13.75 -0.90
N ILE A 139 24.55 -14.56 -0.05
CA ILE A 139 25.98 -14.41 0.23
C ILE A 139 26.70 -14.97 -0.99
N GLU A 140 27.33 -14.10 -1.80
CA GLU A 140 28.15 -14.49 -2.94
C GLU A 140 29.26 -15.45 -2.48
N SER A 141 29.10 -16.73 -2.81
CA SER A 141 30.24 -17.58 -3.16
C SER A 141 30.38 -17.53 -4.69
N ASP A 142 31.61 -17.48 -5.20
CA ASP A 142 32.02 -17.36 -6.61
C ASP A 142 31.30 -18.29 -7.63
N TYR A 143 30.00 -18.15 -7.83
CA TYR A 143 29.20 -19.06 -8.65
C TYR A 143 28.35 -18.35 -9.71
N SER A 144 29.00 -17.97 -10.80
CA SER A 144 28.42 -17.81 -12.15
C SER A 144 27.32 -16.74 -12.34
N LEU A 145 27.24 -16.25 -13.59
CA LEU A 145 26.22 -15.29 -14.06
C LEU A 145 24.77 -15.74 -13.81
N ILE A 146 24.54 -17.03 -13.52
CA ILE A 146 23.23 -17.61 -13.19
C ILE A 146 22.76 -17.18 -11.79
N TYR A 147 23.66 -16.94 -10.82
CA TYR A 147 23.31 -16.41 -9.50
C TYR A 147 23.23 -14.89 -9.45
N LYS A 148 23.90 -14.16 -10.34
CA LYS A 148 23.54 -12.74 -10.56
C LYS A 148 22.10 -12.58 -11.05
N ALA A 149 21.56 -13.60 -11.74
CA ALA A 149 20.14 -13.68 -12.06
C ALA A 149 19.26 -14.21 -10.89
N VAL A 150 19.85 -14.67 -9.78
CA VAL A 150 19.14 -15.00 -8.54
C VAL A 150 18.75 -13.70 -7.83
N GLN A 151 17.71 -13.11 -8.40
CA GLN A 151 16.74 -12.14 -7.86
C GLN A 151 17.26 -11.31 -6.68
N GLU A 152 17.86 -10.16 -7.01
CA GLU A 152 17.96 -9.08 -6.03
C GLU A 152 16.54 -8.61 -5.68
N TYR A 153 16.06 -9.04 -4.52
CA TYR A 153 14.78 -8.56 -4.00
C TYR A 153 15.00 -7.19 -3.36
N VAL A 154 14.38 -6.19 -3.98
CA VAL A 154 14.35 -4.84 -3.40
C VAL A 154 13.16 -4.77 -2.46
N GLY A 155 13.40 -4.42 -1.19
CA GLY A 155 12.29 -4.18 -0.28
C GLY A 155 11.58 -2.87 -0.56
N LEU A 156 10.26 -2.94 -0.47
CA LEU A 156 9.36 -1.83 -0.71
C LEU A 156 8.60 -1.48 0.58
N SER A 157 8.13 -0.24 0.66
CA SER A 157 6.99 0.07 1.52
C SER A 157 5.73 -0.61 0.96
N ARG A 158 4.71 -0.81 1.81
CA ARG A 158 3.41 -1.35 1.38
C ARG A 158 2.81 -0.56 0.22
N PHE A 159 2.91 0.76 0.27
CA PHE A 159 2.35 1.64 -0.77
C PHE A 159 3.07 1.44 -2.11
N GLU A 160 4.41 1.43 -2.10
CA GLU A 160 5.21 1.13 -3.30
C GLU A 160 4.89 -0.27 -3.86
N TRP A 161 4.70 -1.26 -2.98
CA TRP A 161 4.32 -2.62 -3.40
C TRP A 161 2.92 -2.69 -4.02
N LEU A 162 1.93 -1.98 -3.46
CA LEU A 162 0.59 -1.89 -4.04
C LEU A 162 0.60 -1.21 -5.42
N ILE A 163 1.40 -0.14 -5.57
CA ILE A 163 1.59 0.52 -6.87
C ILE A 163 2.19 -0.46 -7.87
N GLN A 164 3.28 -1.14 -7.51
CA GLN A 164 3.94 -2.08 -8.41
C GLN A 164 2.98 -3.21 -8.82
N LYS A 165 2.24 -3.78 -7.86
CA LYS A 165 1.24 -4.83 -8.14
C LYS A 165 0.16 -4.38 -9.14
N ASN A 166 -0.27 -3.12 -9.06
CA ASN A 166 -1.23 -2.56 -10.01
C ASN A 166 -0.62 -2.37 -11.40
N ILE A 167 0.63 -1.90 -11.48
CA ILE A 167 1.35 -1.81 -12.76
C ILE A 167 1.44 -3.20 -13.40
N ASP A 168 1.79 -4.23 -12.62
CA ASP A 168 1.91 -5.61 -13.10
C ASP A 168 0.58 -6.20 -13.58
N SER A 169 -0.56 -5.79 -13.00
CA SER A 169 -1.90 -6.20 -13.45
C SER A 169 -2.40 -5.42 -14.67
N GLY A 170 -1.57 -4.54 -15.27
CA GLY A 170 -1.96 -3.68 -16.39
C GLY A 170 -2.88 -2.52 -16.00
N CYS A 171 -3.00 -2.23 -14.69
CA CYS A 171 -3.80 -1.12 -14.19
C CYS A 171 -2.97 0.16 -14.19
N ILE A 172 -3.49 1.21 -14.83
CA ILE A 172 -2.84 2.51 -14.84
C ILE A 172 -3.07 3.15 -13.45
N PRO A 173 -2.03 3.62 -12.74
CA PRO A 173 -2.12 4.10 -11.35
C PRO A 173 -3.01 5.33 -11.12
N ILE A 174 -3.58 5.90 -12.19
CA ILE A 174 -4.45 7.07 -12.18
C ILE A 174 -5.92 6.67 -11.96
N ASP A 175 -6.29 5.38 -12.10
CA ASP A 175 -7.66 4.93 -11.90
C ASP A 175 -7.93 4.50 -10.43
N PRO A 176 -8.73 5.28 -9.67
CA PRO A 176 -9.03 4.95 -8.28
C PRO A 176 -9.89 3.68 -8.12
N LEU A 177 -10.58 3.21 -9.18
CA LEU A 177 -11.33 1.95 -9.14
C LEU A 177 -10.40 0.74 -9.02
N CYS A 178 -9.17 0.84 -9.53
CA CYS A 178 -8.18 -0.25 -9.46
C CYS A 178 -7.78 -0.60 -8.02
N TYR A 179 -7.83 0.36 -7.09
CA TYR A 179 -7.51 0.12 -5.67
C TYR A 179 -8.67 -0.50 -4.87
N LEU A 180 -9.89 -0.47 -5.40
CA LEU A 180 -11.09 -0.95 -4.70
C LEU A 180 -11.40 -2.43 -4.96
N LEU A 181 -10.99 -2.96 -6.12
CA LEU A 181 -11.30 -4.32 -6.59
C LEU A 181 -10.31 -5.41 -6.13
N GLN A 182 -9.25 -5.04 -5.41
CA GLN A 182 -8.30 -5.96 -4.77
C GLN A 182 -8.38 -5.88 -3.23
#